data_AF-A0A6J6XC53-F1
#
_entry.id   AF-A0A6J6XC53-F1
#
_cell.length_a   1.000
_cell.length_b   1.000
_cell.length_c   1.000
_cell.angle_alpha   90.00
_cell.angle_beta   90.00
_cell.angle_gamma   90.00
#
_symmetry.space_group_name_H-M   'P 1'
#
loop_
_entity.id
_entity.type
_entity.pdbx_description
1 polymer ?
#
loop_
_entity_poly.entity_id
_entity_poly.type
_entity_poly.pdbx_seq_one_letter_code
_entity_poly.pdbx_strand_id
1 'polypeptide(L)'
;MARVEPSRPDPQPSDPDTALPSVLARALAFGSIFIGAAAGGLIGYAFAELGRFGGAYLGFITFISMLLGAGGVAVVAVLTLRAFGEWDTIQQREQQSESN
;
A
#
# COMPACT_ATOMS: atom_id res chain seq x y z
N MET A 1 8.70 -36.75 50.59
CA MET A 1 8.28 -36.72 49.17
C MET A 1 8.09 -35.27 48.78
N ALA A 2 9.05 -34.69 48.05
CA ALA A 2 8.98 -33.29 47.63
C ALA A 2 7.92 -33.14 46.53
N ARG A 3 7.00 -32.19 46.70
CA ARG A 3 6.00 -31.83 45.68
C ARG A 3 6.74 -31.22 44.50
N VAL A 4 6.71 -31.90 43.35
CA VAL A 4 7.11 -31.33 42.06
C VAL A 4 6.07 -30.24 41.74
N GLU A 5 6.44 -28.98 41.82
CA GLU A 5 5.60 -27.91 41.26
C GLU A 5 5.54 -28.11 39.74
N PRO A 6 4.34 -28.13 39.13
CA PRO A 6 4.23 -28.08 37.68
C PRO A 6 4.85 -26.76 37.22
N SER A 7 5.91 -26.84 36.42
CA SER A 7 6.50 -25.68 35.74
C SER A 7 5.37 -24.95 35.01
N ARG A 8 5.07 -23.71 35.42
CA ARG A 8 4.16 -22.86 34.67
C ARG A 8 4.73 -22.75 33.26
N PRO A 9 3.92 -22.92 32.19
CA PRO A 9 4.37 -22.58 30.85
C PRO A 9 4.87 -21.14 30.90
N ASP A 10 6.14 -20.92 30.60
CA ASP A 10 6.61 -19.55 30.33
C ASP A 10 5.70 -18.98 29.24
N PRO A 11 5.27 -17.71 29.36
CA PRO A 11 4.54 -17.06 28.29
C PRO A 11 5.43 -17.16 27.05
N GLN A 12 5.05 -18.00 26.08
CA GLN A 12 5.74 -17.98 24.80
C GLN A 12 5.62 -16.56 24.29
N PRO A 13 6.72 -15.91 23.88
CA PRO A 13 6.65 -14.68 23.12
C PRO A 13 5.73 -14.98 21.95
N SER A 14 4.52 -14.40 21.97
CA SER A 14 3.63 -14.40 20.82
C SER A 14 4.47 -13.88 19.66
N ASP A 15 4.67 -14.76 18.66
CA ASP A 15 5.38 -14.44 17.42
C ASP A 15 4.91 -13.05 16.99
N PRO A 16 5.81 -12.07 16.77
CA PRO A 16 5.39 -10.73 16.46
C PRO A 16 4.59 -10.80 15.16
N ASP A 17 3.26 -10.71 15.29
CA ASP A 17 2.33 -10.74 14.18
C ASP A 17 2.86 -9.74 13.16
N THR A 18 3.24 -10.32 12.02
CA THR A 18 4.13 -9.69 11.07
C THR A 18 3.50 -8.36 10.64
N ALA A 19 4.11 -7.24 11.05
CA ALA A 19 3.68 -5.86 10.78
C ALA A 19 3.72 -5.47 9.28
N LEU A 20 3.73 -6.46 8.38
CA LEU A 20 3.61 -6.26 6.96
C LEU A 20 2.12 -6.02 6.64
N PRO A 21 1.74 -4.88 6.03
CA PRO A 21 0.36 -4.65 5.58
C PRO A 21 -0.14 -5.83 4.74
N SER A 22 -1.44 -6.13 4.88
CA SER A 22 -2.04 -7.35 4.31
C SER A 22 -1.69 -7.51 2.82
N VAL A 23 -1.49 -8.76 2.41
CA VAL A 23 -1.10 -9.10 1.02
C VAL A 23 -2.11 -8.52 0.02
N LEU A 24 -3.40 -8.57 0.37
CA LEU A 24 -4.47 -8.02 -0.44
C LEU A 24 -4.36 -6.49 -0.58
N ALA A 25 -4.06 -5.77 0.50
CA ALA A 25 -3.88 -4.32 0.46
C ALA A 25 -2.71 -3.93 -0.46
N ARG A 26 -1.61 -4.69 -0.43
CA ARG A 26 -0.47 -4.48 -1.33
C ARG A 26 -0.83 -4.76 -2.78
N ALA A 27 -1.57 -5.84 -3.04
CA ALA A 27 -2.00 -6.20 -4.38
C ALA A 27 -2.93 -5.13 -4.97
N LEU A 28 -3.87 -4.61 -4.18
CA LEU A 28 -4.75 -3.53 -4.60
C LEU A 28 -3.99 -2.22 -4.84
N ALA A 29 -3.06 -1.86 -3.96
CA ALA A 29 -2.22 -0.67 -4.12
C ALA A 29 -1.35 -0.77 -5.39
N PHE A 30 -0.76 -1.93 -5.64
CA PHE A 30 0.00 -2.16 -6.87
C PHE A 30 -0.91 -2.11 -8.11
N GLY A 31 -2.07 -2.75 -8.05
CA GLY A 31 -3.05 -2.77 -9.14
C GLY A 31 -3.57 -1.37 -9.50
N SER A 32 -3.84 -0.52 -8.51
CA SER A 32 -4.34 0.83 -8.75
C SER A 32 -3.33 1.71 -9.49
N ILE A 33 -2.03 1.51 -9.26
CA ILE A 33 -0.97 2.23 -9.99
C ILE A 33 -1.05 1.97 -11.50
N PHE A 34 -1.29 0.73 -11.91
CA PHE A 34 -1.47 0.41 -13.34
C PHE A 34 -2.73 1.04 -13.92
N ILE A 35 -3.82 1.09 -13.14
CA ILE A 35 -5.05 1.76 -13.55
C ILE A 35 -4.80 3.27 -13.74
N GLY A 36 -4.08 3.90 -12.80
CA GLY A 36 -3.65 5.29 -12.90
C GLY A 36 -2.74 5.55 -14.09
N ALA A 37 -1.79 4.66 -14.33
CA ALA A 37 -0.88 4.72 -15.47
C ALA A 37 -1.65 4.62 -16.80
N ALA A 38 -2.55 3.64 -16.94
CA ALA A 38 -3.36 3.46 -18.13
C ALA A 38 -4.24 4.68 -18.41
N ALA A 39 -4.90 5.22 -17.37
CA ALA A 39 -5.69 6.44 -17.48
C ALA A 39 -4.82 7.64 -17.89
N GLY A 40 -3.68 7.86 -17.24
CA GLY A 40 -2.75 8.94 -17.56
C GLY A 40 -2.18 8.83 -18.98
N GLY A 41 -1.82 7.61 -19.41
CA GLY A 41 -1.35 7.34 -20.77
C GLY A 41 -2.43 7.60 -21.83
N LEU A 42 -3.67 7.16 -21.59
CA LEU A 42 -4.79 7.41 -22.52
C LEU A 42 -5.08 8.92 -22.66
N ILE A 43 -5.04 9.65 -21.54
CA ILE A 43 -5.16 11.11 -21.54
C ILE A 43 -4.00 11.72 -22.33
N GLY A 44 -2.75 11.34 -22.04
CA GLY A 44 -1.57 11.85 -22.73
C GLY A 44 -1.60 11.58 -24.24
N TYR A 45 -2.03 10.38 -24.66
CA TYR A 45 -2.26 10.04 -26.05
C TYR A 45 -3.31 10.96 -26.70
N ALA A 46 -4.47 11.14 -26.05
CA ALA A 46 -5.51 12.02 -26.58
C ALA A 46 -5.04 13.47 -26.75
N PHE A 47 -4.27 14.00 -25.78
CA PHE A 47 -3.66 15.32 -25.89
C PHE A 47 -2.61 15.40 -27.00
N ALA A 48 -1.77 14.37 -27.13
CA ALA A 48 -0.73 14.33 -28.14
C ALA A 48 -1.33 14.27 -29.56
N GLU A 49 -2.39 13.48 -29.73
CA GLU A 49 -3.19 13.40 -30.95
C GLU A 49 -3.88 14.73 -31.27
N LEU A 50 -4.49 15.38 -30.27
CA LEU A 50 -5.14 16.69 -30.44
C LEU A 50 -4.14 17.79 -30.82
N GLY A 51 -2.92 17.73 -30.25
CA GLY A 51 -1.80 18.58 -30.62
C GLY A 51 -1.17 18.22 -31.97
N ARG A 52 -1.60 17.13 -32.61
CA ARG A 52 -1.08 16.60 -33.87
C ARG A 52 0.43 16.35 -33.82
N PHE A 53 0.89 15.90 -32.66
CA PHE A 53 2.27 15.48 -32.44
C PHE A 53 2.48 14.08 -33.01
N GLY A 54 3.59 13.87 -33.71
CA GLY A 54 3.92 12.60 -34.35
C GLY A 54 5.24 12.00 -33.88
N GLY A 55 5.44 10.71 -34.16
CA GLY A 55 6.70 10.00 -33.94
C GLY A 55 7.14 10.03 -32.47
N ALA A 56 8.39 10.47 -32.23
CA ALA A 56 8.98 10.47 -30.89
C ALA A 56 8.22 11.36 -29.90
N TYR A 57 7.61 12.47 -30.35
CA TYR A 57 6.87 13.37 -29.46
C TYR A 57 5.56 12.76 -28.98
N LEU A 58 4.84 12.03 -29.83
CA LEU A 58 3.64 11.28 -29.44
C LEU A 58 3.97 10.31 -28.31
N GLY A 59 4.99 9.46 -28.52
CA GLY A 59 5.44 8.49 -27.53
C GLY A 59 5.91 9.15 -26.23
N PHE A 60 6.66 10.26 -26.32
CA PHE A 60 7.16 10.98 -25.16
C PHE A 60 6.03 11.57 -24.31
N ILE A 61 5.06 12.25 -24.91
CA ILE A 61 3.93 12.86 -24.18
C ILE A 61 3.09 11.76 -23.52
N THR A 62 2.74 10.70 -24.26
CA THR A 62 2.00 9.56 -23.72
C THR A 62 2.73 8.90 -22.55
N PHE A 63 4.05 8.71 -22.68
CA PHE A 63 4.87 8.11 -21.63
C PHE A 63 4.96 8.98 -20.37
N ILE A 64 5.21 10.28 -20.53
CA ILE A 64 5.27 11.21 -19.39
C ILE A 64 3.93 11.28 -18.67
N SER A 65 2.80 11.34 -19.38
CA SER A 65 1.49 11.33 -18.74
C SER A 65 1.18 10.00 -18.03
N MET A 66 1.66 8.87 -18.57
CA MET A 66 1.58 7.57 -17.88
C MET A 66 2.38 7.57 -16.57
N LEU A 67 3.59 8.14 -16.57
CA LEU A 67 4.41 8.32 -15.36
C LEU A 67 3.74 9.24 -14.33
N LEU A 68 3.15 10.34 -14.77
CA LEU A 68 2.41 11.25 -13.90
C LEU A 68 1.18 10.56 -13.29
N GLY A 69 0.40 9.83 -14.09
CA GLY A 69 -0.75 9.07 -13.61
C GLY A 69 -0.37 7.98 -12.61
N ALA A 70 0.67 7.20 -12.93
CA ALA A 70 1.21 6.18 -12.04
C ALA A 70 1.74 6.79 -10.74
N GLY A 71 2.52 7.86 -10.83
CA GLY A 71 3.12 8.55 -9.69
C GLY A 71 2.06 9.15 -8.76
N GLY A 72 1.04 9.80 -9.31
CA GLY A 72 -0.06 10.35 -8.52
C GLY A 72 -0.81 9.27 -7.74
N VAL A 73 -1.16 8.16 -8.40
CA VAL A 73 -1.87 7.06 -7.72
C VAL A 73 -0.97 6.34 -6.72
N ALA A 74 0.33 6.20 -6.99
CA ALA A 74 1.28 5.61 -6.04
C ALA A 74 1.33 6.40 -4.73
N VAL A 75 1.38 7.74 -4.80
CA VAL A 75 1.36 8.59 -3.60
C VAL A 75 0.08 8.39 -2.81
N VAL A 76 -1.08 8.44 -3.46
CA VAL A 76 -2.38 8.23 -2.80
C VAL A 76 -2.44 6.86 -2.14
N ALA A 77 -2.03 5.80 -2.85
CA ALA A 77 -2.02 4.44 -2.33
C ALA A 77 -1.14 4.31 -1.06
N VAL A 78 0.06 4.91 -1.07
CA VAL A 78 0.95 4.90 0.11
C VAL A 78 0.32 5.66 1.28
N LEU A 79 -0.28 6.83 1.04
CA LEU A 79 -0.96 7.60 2.09
C LEU A 79 -2.15 6.82 2.66
N THR A 80 -2.92 6.14 1.83
CA THR A 80 -4.03 5.29 2.26
C THR A 80 -3.54 4.13 3.13
N LEU A 81 -2.49 3.41 2.71
CA LEU A 81 -1.91 2.33 3.52
C LEU A 81 -1.35 2.86 4.84
N ARG A 82 -0.72 4.05 4.82
CA ARG A 82 -0.22 4.69 6.02
C ARG A 82 -1.35 5.02 7.00
N ALA A 83 -2.44 5.59 6.52
CA ALA A 83 -3.60 5.90 7.34
C ALA A 83 -4.17 4.63 7.99
N PHE A 84 -4.26 3.51 7.25
CA PHE A 84 -4.70 2.24 7.82
C PHE A 84 -3.73 1.68 8.87
N GLY A 85 -2.42 1.81 8.67
CA GLY A 85 -1.41 1.38 9.65
C GLY A 85 -1.41 2.22 10.94
N GLU A 86 -1.59 3.53 10.83
CA GLU A 86 -1.72 4.42 11.99
C GLU A 86 -2.97 4.06 12.81
N TRP A 87 -4.09 3.74 12.15
CA TRP A 87 -5.32 3.32 12.80
C TRP A 87 -5.18 1.99 13.55
N ASP A 88 -4.52 1.00 12.93
CA ASP A 88 -4.28 -0.30 13.53
C ASP A 88 -3.40 -0.19 14.80
N THR A 89 -2.41 0.71 14.76
CA THR A 89 -1.53 0.99 15.91
C THR A 89 -2.29 1.59 17.09
N ILE A 90 -3.31 2.43 16.83
CA ILE A 90 -4.15 3.02 17.88
C ILE A 90 -5.03 1.94 18.52
N GLN A 91 -5.66 1.09 17.71
CA GLN A 91 -6.53 0.01 18.17
C GLN A 91 -5.81 -1.01 19.06
N GLN A 92 -4.57 -1.37 18.71
CA GLN A 92 -3.77 -2.28 19.53
C GLN A 92 -3.45 -1.69 20.92
N ARG A 93 -3.20 -0.38 21.00
CA ARG A 93 -2.93 0.31 22.28
C ARG A 93 -4.16 0.39 23.17
N GLU A 94 -5.33 0.64 22.59
CA GLU A 94 -6.61 0.69 23.33
C GLU A 94 -6.94 -0.68 23.92
N GLN A 95 -6.86 -1.76 23.14
CA GLN A 95 -7.08 -3.13 23.61
C GLN A 95 -6.16 -3.52 24.77
N GLN A 96 -4.88 -3.12 24.71
CA GLN A 96 -3.92 -3.39 25.78
C GLN A 96 -4.24 -2.61 27.07
N SER A 97 -4.85 -1.43 26.97
CA SER A 97 -5.27 -0.64 28.13
C SER A 97 -6.54 -1.17 28.80
N GLU A 98 -7.46 -1.77 28.04
CA GLU A 98 -8.69 -2.38 28.57
C GLU A 98 -8.43 -3.74 29.24
N SER A 99 -7.35 -4.42 28.87
CA SER A 99 -6.95 -5.71 29.46
C SER A 99 -6.19 -5.57 30.79
N ASN A 100 -5.87 -4.35 31.25
CA ASN A 100 -5.07 -4.08 32.45
C ASN A 100 -5.90 -3.33 33.50
#